data_AF-A0A5K1DUX8-F1
#
_entry.id   AF-A0A5K1DUX8-F1
#
_cell.length_a   1.000
_cell.length_b   1.000
_cell.length_c   1.000
_cell.angle_alpha   90.00
_cell.angle_beta   90.00
_cell.angle_gamma   90.00
#
_symmetry.space_group_name_H-M   'P 1'
#
loop_
_entity.id
_entity.type
_entity.pdbx_description
1 polymer ?
#
loop_
_entity_poly.entity_id
_entity_poly.type
_entity_poly.pdbx_seq_one_letter_code
_entity_poly.pdbx_strand_id
1 'polypeptide(L)' 'EAIVLPPYVAMAIRPRPGVWEFVLFNFHELNVEQLNIAEYLRFKERLEDE' A
#
# COMPACT_ATOMS: atom_id res chain seq x y z
N GLU A 1 7.20 -3.13 -3.55
CA GLU A 1 6.83 -1.94 -4.32
C GLU A 1 6.09 -0.97 -3.40
N ALA A 2 6.12 0.33 -3.66
CA ALA A 2 5.41 1.32 -2.86
C ALA A 2 4.70 2.34 -3.77
N ILE A 3 3.48 2.71 -3.40
CA ILE A 3 2.64 3.72 -4.06
C ILE A 3 2.52 4.89 -3.09
N VAL A 4 2.80 6.10 -3.55
CA VAL A 4 2.77 7.31 -2.71
C VAL A 4 1.57 8.15 -3.14
N LEU A 5 0.55 8.23 -2.27
CA LEU A 5 -0.62 9.09 -2.45
C LEU A 5 -0.83 9.86 -1.15
N PRO A 6 -0.39 11.13 -1.04
CA PRO A 6 -0.44 11.88 0.20
C PRO A 6 -1.85 11.90 0.83
N PRO A 7 -1.97 11.63 2.15
CA PRO A 7 -0.92 11.47 3.16
C PRO A 7 -0.42 10.01 3.37
N TYR A 8 -0.69 9.12 2.43
CA TYR A 8 -0.45 7.69 2.57
C TYR A 8 0.66 7.14 1.66
N VAL A 9 1.28 6.06 2.12
CA VAL A 9 2.16 5.21 1.33
C VAL A 9 1.66 3.77 1.42
N ALA A 10 1.13 3.23 0.32
CA ALA A 10 0.71 1.84 0.26
C ALA A 10 1.89 0.97 -0.21
N MET A 11 2.24 -0.06 0.54
CA MET A 11 3.42 -0.88 0.30
C MET A 11 3.04 -2.35 0.08
N ALA A 12 3.64 -2.95 -0.95
CA ALA A 12 3.63 -4.39 -1.19
C ALA A 12 4.99 -4.96 -0.82
N ILE A 13 5.01 -5.74 0.26
CA ILE A 13 6.18 -6.37 0.87
C ILE A 13 6.16 -7.85 0.49
N ARG A 14 7.32 -8.41 0.12
CA ARG A 14 7.45 -9.83 -0.26
C ARG A 14 8.49 -10.53 0.63
N PRO A 15 8.12 -10.97 1.85
CA PRO A 15 9.07 -11.58 2.78
C PRO A 15 9.63 -12.93 2.26
N ARG A 16 8.82 -13.66 1.50
CA ARG A 16 9.17 -14.97 0.91
C ARG A 16 8.62 -15.05 -0.52
N PRO A 17 9.24 -15.86 -1.40
CA PRO A 17 8.67 -16.13 -2.72
C PRO A 17 7.24 -16.65 -2.62
N GLY A 18 6.30 -15.99 -3.30
CA GLY A 18 4.88 -16.35 -3.32
C GLY A 18 4.04 -15.80 -2.16
N VAL A 19 4.68 -15.19 -1.15
CA VAL A 19 3.98 -14.57 -0.02
C VAL A 19 4.09 -13.05 -0.13
N TRP A 20 2.94 -12.38 -0.09
CA TRP A 20 2.85 -10.93 -0.16
C TRP A 20 2.06 -10.40 1.03
N GLU A 21 2.55 -9.29 1.57
CA GLU A 21 1.90 -8.51 2.61
C GLU A 21 1.69 -7.09 2.09
N PHE A 22 0.50 -6.56 2.34
CA PHE A 22 0.10 -5.24 1.89
C PHE A 22 -0.21 -4.39 3.10
N VAL A 23 0.42 -3.22 3.19
CA VAL A 23 0.25 -2.31 4.32
C VAL A 23 0.09 -0.88 3.83
N LEU A 24 -0.68 -0.09 4.57
CA LEU A 24 -0.84 1.33 4.37
C LEU A 24 -0.10 2.05 5.50
N PHE A 25 0.80 2.96 5.16
CA PHE A 25 1.47 3.82 6.12
C PHE A 25 0.95 5.25 6.01
N ASN A 26 0.53 5.83 7.13
CA ASN A 26 0.20 7.25 7.23
C ASN A 26 1.41 8.00 7.81
N PHE A 27 2.04 8.88 7.02
CA PHE A 27 3.23 9.59 7.49
C PHE A 27 2.92 10.81 8.37
N HIS A 28 1.66 11.25 8.45
CA HIS A 28 1.25 12.28 9.41
C HIS A 28 1.02 11.69 10.80
N GLU A 29 0.35 10.54 10.89
CA GLU A 29 -0.01 9.89 12.15
C GLU A 29 1.01 8.83 12.60
N LEU A 30 1.98 8.50 11.74
CA LEU A 30 3.01 7.49 11.97
C LEU A 30 2.43 6.11 12.34
N ASN A 31 1.30 5.75 11.73
CA ASN A 31 0.64 4.46 11.92
C ASN A 31 0.70 3.59 10.67
N VAL A 32 0.51 2.29 10.87
CA VAL A 32 0.49 1.27 9.83
C VAL A 32 -0.79 0.46 9.96
N GLU A 33 -1.48 0.28 8.85
CA GLU A 33 -2.68 -0.55 8.74
C GLU A 33 -2.45 -1.70 7.75
N GLN A 34 -3.01 -2.88 8.05
CA GLN A 34 -2.97 -4.00 7.13
C GLN A 34 -4.01 -3.81 6.03
N LEU A 35 -3.60 -3.98 4.78
CA LEU A 35 -4.50 -3.99 3.64
C LEU A 35 -4.78 -5.41 3.16
N ASN A 36 -5.99 -5.63 2.67
CA ASN A 36 -6.25 -6.75 1.78
C ASN A 36 -5.76 -6.45 0.35
N ILE A 37 -5.69 -7.49 -0.48
CA ILE A 37 -5.19 -7.39 -1.85
C ILE A 37 -6.01 -6.40 -2.69
N ALA A 38 -7.34 -6.41 -2.55
CA ALA A 38 -8.21 -5.54 -3.33
C ALA A 38 -8.04 -4.06 -2.96
N GLU A 39 -7.81 -3.75 -1.69
CA GLU A 39 -7.50 -2.38 -1.25
C GLU A 39 -6.20 -1.88 -1.86
N TYR A 40 -5.14 -2.69 -1.84
CA TYR A 40 -3.88 -2.32 -2.46
C TYR A 40 -4.02 -2.08 -3.97
N LEU A 41 -4.78 -2.91 -4.68
CA LEU A 41 -5.02 -2.73 -6.12
C LEU A 41 -5.80 -1.45 -6.42
N ARG A 42 -6.77 -1.07 -5.58
CA ARG A 42 -7.45 0.23 -5.72
C ARG A 42 -6.51 1.41 -5.59
N PHE A 43 -5.45 1.31 -4.78
CA PHE A 43 -4.40 2.35 -4.73
C PHE A 43 -3.61 2.43 -6.03
N LYS A 44 -3.39 1.30 -6.73
CA LYS A 44 -2.76 1.31 -8.06
C LYS A 44 -3.63 1.96 -9.11
N GLU A 45 -4.90 1.59 -9.16
CA GLU A 45 -5.88 2.16 -10.10
C GLU A 45 -5.99 3.68 -9.94
N ARG A 46 -6.10 4.15 -8.69
CA ARG A 46 -6.16 5.59 -8.39
C ARG A 46 -4.93 6.37 -8.83
N LEU A 47 -3.75 5.75 -8.85
CA LEU A 47 -2.53 6.40 -9.33
C LEU A 47 -2.53 6.55 -10.86
N GLU A 48 -3.17 5.62 -11.59
CA GLU A 48 -3.29 5.70 -13.04
C GLU A 48 -4.36 6.72 -13.50
N ASP A 49 -5.34 7.02 -12.64
CA ASP A 49 -6.36 8.03 -12.87
C ASP A 49 -5.89 9.48 -12.56
N GLU A 50 -4.73 9.67 -11.92
CA GLU A 50 -4.08 10.98 -11.65
C GLU A 50 -3.04 11.37 -12.71
#